data_AF-A0A7W0L0U6-F1
#
_entry.id   AF-A0A7W0L0U6-F1
#
_cell.length_a   1.000
_cell.length_b   1.000
_cell.length_c   1.000
_cell.angle_alpha   90.00
_cell.angle_beta   90.00
_cell.angle_gamma   90.00
#
_symmetry.space_group_name_H-M   'P 1'
#
loop_
_entity.id
_entity.type
_entity.pdbx_description
1 polymer ?
#
loop_
_entity_poly.entity_id
_entity_poly.type
_entity_poly.pdbx_seq_one_letter_code
_entity_poly.pdbx_strand_id
1 'polypeptide(L)'
;MFDTAALTSASGSAPTAADEPELLDRIDALRVLRADTPEERERLLEEIGGSGKVEQDIVKELSKVRPLWQPQLFESAHRHAMRSLEVLDRNGARRAPMPPIGPLEPIASYFVQQVTRWIVRGHQNTLATRVRKLYERREANSAWGSLERTMLRRARIDAALVEAGLKGRQLGLPAFLVGGAFISGTASIIQGMVRAAIGSRLGVILTGVGIALVLVALAWVALYAAAIARRRIRLSTDQSMGALWDTVGAAGTPPKDESYNFAIYAIVLTALAWVVIPLAVWMLFRNTQEPSGTFMGPS
;
A
#
# COMPACT_ATOMS: atom_id res chain seq x y z
N MET A 1 41.23 30.03 51.32
CA MET A 1 39.99 30.74 50.97
C MET A 1 39.88 30.75 49.45
N PHE A 2 39.38 29.66 48.85
CA PHE A 2 38.88 29.62 47.46
C PHE A 2 38.04 28.34 47.25
N ASP A 3 36.79 28.62 46.87
CA ASP A 3 35.69 27.87 46.26
C ASP A 3 35.44 26.37 46.49
N THR A 4 34.31 26.16 47.17
CA THR A 4 33.49 24.95 47.23
C THR A 4 32.33 25.12 46.24
N ALA A 5 32.48 24.77 44.95
CA ALA A 5 31.36 24.71 44.01
C ALA A 5 31.73 23.97 42.71
N ALA A 6 31.73 22.63 42.74
CA ALA A 6 31.67 21.80 41.53
C ALA A 6 31.04 20.44 41.84
N LEU A 7 29.77 20.47 42.25
CA LEU A 7 28.88 19.30 42.29
C LEU A 7 27.65 19.65 41.45
N THR A 8 27.86 19.78 40.14
CA THR A 8 26.76 19.87 39.19
C THR A 8 26.30 18.44 38.90
N SER A 9 25.23 18.09 39.60
CA SER A 9 24.29 17.01 39.35
C SER A 9 24.34 16.43 37.93
N ALA A 10 24.83 15.20 37.81
CA ALA A 10 24.35 14.28 36.78
C ALA A 10 22.88 13.99 37.11
N SER A 11 21.96 14.73 36.49
CA SER A 11 20.54 14.40 36.53
C SER A 11 20.35 13.10 35.75
N GLY A 12 20.47 11.97 36.44
CA GLY A 12 19.86 10.73 36.00
C GLY A 12 18.36 10.97 36.01
N SER A 13 17.79 11.34 34.88
CA SER A 13 16.35 11.28 34.67
C SER A 13 15.96 9.82 34.90
N ALA A 14 15.13 9.58 35.92
CA ALA A 14 14.57 8.25 36.14
C ALA A 14 13.93 7.77 34.83
N PRO A 15 14.21 6.52 34.39
CA PRO A 15 13.66 6.00 33.16
C PRO A 15 12.14 6.15 33.24
N THR A 16 11.56 6.81 32.25
CA THR A 16 10.11 6.96 32.16
C THR A 16 9.51 5.60 31.78
N ALA A 17 8.23 5.35 32.08
CA ALA A 17 7.57 4.07 31.76
C ALA A 17 7.61 3.69 30.26
N ALA A 18 8.00 4.63 29.38
CA ALA A 18 8.24 4.38 27.97
C ALA A 18 9.66 3.84 27.65
N ASP A 19 10.64 4.08 28.53
CA ASP A 19 12.05 3.65 28.37
C ASP A 19 12.28 2.23 28.92
N GLU A 20 11.40 1.77 29.81
CA GLU A 20 11.45 0.45 30.45
C GLU A 20 11.47 -0.72 29.45
N PRO A 21 10.60 -0.80 28.41
CA PRO A 21 10.65 -1.88 27.43
C PRO A 21 11.93 -1.85 26.57
N GLU A 22 12.42 -0.67 26.18
CA GLU A 22 13.64 -0.55 25.38
C GLU A 22 14.90 -0.92 26.17
N LEU A 23 14.91 -0.64 27.48
CA LEU A 23 15.97 -1.07 28.39
C LEU A 23 15.95 -2.58 28.62
N LEU A 24 14.77 -3.19 28.75
CA LEU A 24 14.62 -4.64 28.89
C LEU A 24 15.11 -5.38 27.63
N ASP A 25 14.72 -4.93 26.43
CA ASP A 25 15.16 -5.50 25.15
C ASP A 25 16.70 -5.45 24.99
N ARG A 26 17.33 -4.34 25.42
CA ARG A 26 18.80 -4.18 25.38
C ARG A 26 19.50 -5.08 26.40
N ILE A 27 18.92 -5.27 27.59
CA ILE A 27 19.44 -6.17 28.63
C ILE A 27 19.36 -7.63 28.16
N ASP A 28 18.26 -8.02 27.51
CA ASP A 28 18.08 -9.38 27.01
C ASP A 28 18.99 -9.68 25.80
N ALA A 29 19.23 -8.70 24.92
CA ALA A 29 20.22 -8.82 23.85
C ALA A 29 21.66 -9.02 24.38
N LEU A 30 22.02 -8.38 25.51
CA LEU A 30 23.32 -8.56 26.14
C LEU A 30 23.45 -9.93 26.83
N ARG A 31 22.34 -10.49 27.35
CA ARG A 31 22.30 -11.85 27.90
C ARG A 31 22.57 -12.90 26.82
N VAL A 32 22.01 -12.73 25.62
CA VAL A 32 22.27 -13.60 24.46
C VAL A 32 23.75 -13.59 24.04
N LEU A 33 24.38 -12.41 24.03
CA LEU A 33 25.80 -12.28 23.66
C LEU A 33 26.76 -12.87 24.71
N ARG A 34 26.30 -12.94 25.96
CA ARG A 34 27.07 -13.47 27.10
C ARG A 34 26.86 -14.98 27.32
N ALA A 35 25.91 -15.60 26.63
CA ALA A 35 25.67 -17.03 26.74
C ALA A 35 26.91 -17.84 26.31
N ASP A 36 27.38 -18.68 27.22
CA ASP A 36 28.63 -19.45 27.08
C ASP A 36 28.45 -20.66 26.16
N THR A 37 27.21 -21.16 26.02
CA THR A 37 26.88 -22.30 25.14
C THR A 37 25.89 -21.91 24.02
N PRO A 38 25.95 -22.60 22.87
CA PRO A 38 25.01 -22.37 21.78
C PRO A 38 23.56 -22.69 22.17
N GLU A 39 23.31 -23.69 23.02
CA GLU A 39 21.95 -24.03 23.46
C GLU A 39 21.35 -22.99 24.41
N GLU A 40 22.16 -22.40 25.29
CA GLU A 40 21.71 -21.32 26.18
C GLU A 40 21.38 -20.05 25.39
N ARG A 41 22.18 -19.75 24.36
CA ARG A 41 21.92 -18.65 23.43
C ARG A 41 20.62 -18.85 22.66
N GLU A 42 20.36 -20.06 22.18
CA GLU A 42 19.14 -20.40 21.44
C GLU A 42 17.90 -20.26 22.33
N ARG A 43 17.94 -20.78 23.56
CA ARG A 43 16.83 -20.61 24.52
C ARG A 43 16.54 -19.14 24.85
N LEU A 44 17.58 -18.33 25.04
CA LEU A 44 17.42 -16.89 25.29
C LEU A 44 16.83 -16.16 24.06
N LEU A 45 17.22 -16.57 22.85
CA LEU A 45 16.64 -16.04 21.61
C LEU A 45 15.18 -16.44 21.43
N GLU A 46 14.79 -17.66 21.81
CA GLU A 46 13.39 -18.10 21.80
C GLU A 46 12.54 -17.34 22.82
N GLU A 47 13.09 -17.05 24.00
CA GLU A 47 12.42 -16.29 25.05
C GLU A 47 12.19 -14.82 24.64
N ILE A 48 13.17 -14.21 23.96
CA ILE A 48 13.06 -12.87 23.37
C ILE A 48 12.09 -12.86 22.18
N GLY A 49 12.13 -13.90 21.34
CA GLY A 49 11.28 -14.02 20.15
C GLY A 49 9.80 -14.22 20.47
N GLY A 50 9.49 -14.87 21.59
CA GLY A 50 8.13 -15.10 22.09
C GLY A 50 7.28 -16.02 21.20
N SER A 51 6.16 -16.52 21.75
CA SER A 51 5.20 -17.37 21.03
C SER A 51 4.04 -16.54 20.46
N GLY A 52 4.35 -15.65 19.53
CA GLY A 52 3.37 -14.80 18.88
C GLY A 52 2.37 -15.57 18.01
N LYS A 53 1.40 -14.83 17.46
CA LYS A 53 0.38 -15.40 16.57
C LYS A 53 1.00 -16.01 15.31
N VAL A 54 2.09 -15.45 14.80
CA VAL A 54 2.77 -15.92 13.60
C VAL A 54 3.42 -17.28 13.85
N GLU A 55 4.07 -17.45 15.00
CA GLU A 55 4.70 -18.69 15.45
C GLU A 55 3.64 -19.78 15.64
N GLN A 56 2.50 -19.44 16.23
CA GLN A 56 1.35 -20.35 16.34
C GLN A 56 0.79 -20.74 14.96
N ASP A 57 0.68 -19.79 14.03
CA ASP A 57 0.24 -20.07 12.65
C ASP A 57 1.27 -20.95 11.91
N ILE A 58 2.58 -20.75 12.12
CA ILE A 58 3.65 -21.60 11.56
C ILE A 58 3.48 -23.04 12.05
N VAL A 59 3.38 -23.25 13.36
CA VAL A 59 3.19 -24.59 13.94
C VAL A 59 1.91 -25.24 13.41
N LYS A 60 0.82 -24.48 13.35
CA LYS A 60 -0.49 -24.93 12.84
C LYS A 60 -0.48 -25.26 11.35
N GLU A 61 0.31 -24.56 10.53
CA GLU A 61 0.45 -24.85 9.11
C GLU A 61 1.39 -26.03 8.87
N LEU A 62 2.50 -26.13 9.61
CA LEU A 62 3.42 -27.26 9.55
C LEU A 62 2.79 -28.57 10.04
N SER A 63 1.91 -28.51 11.04
CA SER A 63 1.19 -29.69 11.55
C SER A 63 0.21 -30.27 10.52
N LYS A 64 -0.11 -29.53 9.45
CA LYS A 64 -1.02 -29.96 8.38
C LYS A 64 -0.22 -30.55 7.23
N VAL A 65 0.02 -31.86 7.32
CA VAL A 65 0.88 -32.62 6.39
C VAL A 65 0.27 -32.77 4.99
N ARG A 66 -1.06 -32.69 4.85
CA ARG A 66 -1.73 -32.94 3.56
C ARG A 66 -1.54 -31.78 2.58
N PRO A 67 -1.07 -32.04 1.34
CA PRO A 67 -0.96 -31.02 0.29
C PRO A 67 -2.29 -30.36 -0.08
N LEU A 68 -3.38 -31.15 -0.10
CA LEU A 68 -4.75 -30.67 -0.30
C LEU A 68 -5.63 -31.10 0.87
N TRP A 69 -6.36 -30.16 1.45
CA TRP A 69 -7.28 -30.44 2.55
C TRP A 69 -8.56 -31.14 2.07
N GLN A 70 -9.12 -30.69 0.93
CA GLN A 70 -10.32 -31.27 0.32
C GLN A 70 -10.07 -31.58 -1.16
N PRO A 71 -9.34 -32.67 -1.48
CA PRO A 71 -8.99 -33.02 -2.85
C PRO A 71 -10.21 -33.12 -3.78
N GLN A 72 -11.31 -33.69 -3.29
CA GLN A 72 -12.54 -33.92 -4.04
C GLN A 72 -13.24 -32.61 -4.50
N LEU A 73 -13.00 -31.49 -3.83
CA LEU A 73 -13.55 -30.17 -4.19
C LEU A 73 -12.53 -29.28 -4.90
N PHE A 74 -11.27 -29.70 -4.97
CA PHE A 74 -10.18 -28.86 -5.49
C PHE A 74 -10.40 -28.47 -6.96
N GLU A 75 -10.77 -29.42 -7.83
CA GLU A 75 -10.93 -29.13 -9.26
C GLU A 75 -12.12 -28.21 -9.55
N SER A 76 -13.22 -28.34 -8.80
CA SER A 76 -14.36 -27.42 -8.93
C SER A 76 -13.98 -26.03 -8.41
N ALA A 77 -13.32 -25.93 -7.26
CA ALA A 77 -12.84 -24.67 -6.70
C ALA A 77 -11.82 -23.98 -7.61
N HIS A 78 -10.88 -24.73 -8.20
CA HIS A 78 -9.94 -24.23 -9.19
C HIS A 78 -10.66 -23.65 -10.42
N ARG A 79 -11.60 -24.39 -11.02
CA ARG A 79 -12.37 -23.90 -12.18
C ARG A 79 -13.18 -22.64 -11.85
N HIS A 80 -13.79 -22.58 -10.66
CA HIS A 80 -14.47 -21.37 -10.21
C HIS A 80 -13.51 -20.20 -9.99
N ALA A 81 -12.32 -20.45 -9.44
CA ALA A 81 -11.28 -19.44 -9.30
C ALA A 81 -10.81 -18.91 -10.66
N MET A 82 -10.53 -19.79 -11.64
CA MET A 82 -10.14 -19.36 -12.99
C MET A 82 -11.26 -18.55 -13.67
N ARG A 83 -12.52 -19.01 -13.56
CA ARG A 83 -13.68 -18.29 -14.07
C ARG A 83 -13.85 -16.92 -13.40
N SER A 84 -13.58 -16.81 -12.10
CA SER A 84 -13.66 -15.54 -11.39
C SER A 84 -12.65 -14.51 -11.92
N LEU A 85 -11.43 -14.95 -12.26
CA LEU A 85 -10.41 -14.10 -12.87
C LEU A 85 -10.82 -13.65 -14.27
N GLU A 86 -11.38 -14.55 -15.08
CA GLU A 86 -11.94 -14.24 -16.40
C GLU A 86 -13.08 -13.21 -16.31
N VAL A 87 -14.00 -13.39 -15.35
CA VAL A 87 -15.12 -12.46 -15.12
C VAL A 87 -14.62 -11.09 -14.68
N LEU A 88 -13.64 -11.04 -13.78
CA LEU A 88 -13.04 -9.78 -13.34
C LEU A 88 -12.27 -9.10 -14.48
N ASP A 89 -11.62 -9.84 -15.37
CA ASP A 89 -10.89 -9.27 -16.51
C ASP A 89 -11.85 -8.62 -17.51
N ARG A 90 -12.97 -9.29 -17.81
CA ARG A 90 -13.99 -8.77 -18.73
C ARG A 90 -14.80 -7.61 -18.18
N ASN A 91 -15.07 -7.59 -16.88
CA ASN A 91 -16.01 -6.64 -16.28
C ASN A 91 -15.33 -5.57 -15.42
N GLY A 92 -14.19 -5.89 -14.83
CA GLY A 92 -13.47 -5.05 -13.89
C GLY A 92 -12.97 -3.73 -14.48
N ALA A 93 -12.63 -3.72 -15.76
CA ALA A 93 -12.12 -2.54 -16.49
C ALA A 93 -13.19 -1.70 -17.20
N ARG A 94 -14.47 -2.13 -17.17
CA ARG A 94 -15.59 -1.42 -17.84
C ARG A 94 -15.78 -0.02 -17.26
N ARG A 95 -16.37 0.90 -18.03
CA ARG A 95 -16.65 2.26 -17.56
C ARG A 95 -17.44 2.22 -16.25
N ALA A 96 -17.04 3.07 -15.31
CA ALA A 96 -17.72 3.26 -14.04
C ALA A 96 -18.92 4.19 -14.26
N PRO A 97 -20.06 3.95 -13.58
CA PRO A 97 -21.09 4.99 -13.49
C PRO A 97 -20.52 6.19 -12.73
N MET A 98 -20.65 7.38 -13.29
CA MET A 98 -20.21 8.62 -12.67
C MET A 98 -21.38 9.32 -11.98
N PRO A 99 -21.15 10.03 -10.86
CA PRO A 99 -22.12 10.98 -10.33
C PRO A 99 -22.29 12.15 -11.31
N PRO A 100 -23.45 12.82 -11.35
CA PRO A 100 -23.69 13.96 -12.25
C PRO A 100 -22.92 15.19 -11.76
N ILE A 101 -21.66 15.30 -12.17
CA ILE A 101 -20.73 16.39 -11.80
C ILE A 101 -20.64 17.48 -12.89
N GLY A 102 -21.61 17.49 -13.82
CA GLY A 102 -21.74 18.50 -14.87
C GLY A 102 -20.62 18.45 -15.92
N PRO A 103 -20.13 19.59 -16.44
CA PRO A 103 -19.24 19.64 -17.60
C PRO A 103 -17.86 19.01 -17.38
N LEU A 104 -17.45 18.77 -16.12
CA LEU A 104 -16.19 18.12 -15.77
C LEU A 104 -16.27 16.58 -15.78
N GLU A 105 -17.46 16.00 -16.00
CA GLU A 105 -17.70 14.56 -16.07
C GLU A 105 -16.73 13.79 -16.98
N PRO A 106 -16.46 14.18 -18.24
CA PRO A 106 -15.59 13.38 -19.12
C PRO A 106 -14.16 13.30 -18.60
N ILE A 107 -13.65 14.39 -18.00
CA ILE A 107 -12.29 14.44 -17.45
C ILE A 107 -12.21 13.57 -16.19
N ALA A 108 -13.13 13.76 -15.25
CA ALA A 108 -13.17 12.96 -14.03
C ALA A 108 -13.40 11.47 -14.31
N SER A 109 -14.32 11.14 -15.23
CA SER A 109 -14.58 9.76 -15.66
C SER A 109 -13.33 9.10 -16.21
N TYR A 110 -12.53 9.83 -16.98
CA TYR A 110 -11.28 9.32 -17.51
C TYR A 110 -10.32 8.93 -16.38
N PHE A 111 -10.05 9.83 -15.44
CA PHE A 111 -9.11 9.56 -14.33
C PHE A 111 -9.61 8.45 -13.41
N VAL A 112 -10.89 8.49 -13.00
CA VAL A 112 -11.51 7.42 -12.19
C VAL A 112 -11.38 6.07 -12.90
N GLN A 113 -11.62 6.03 -14.22
CA GLN A 113 -11.50 4.80 -14.99
C GLN A 113 -10.05 4.28 -15.04
N GLN A 114 -9.05 5.15 -15.23
CA GLN A 114 -7.65 4.72 -15.24
C GLN A 114 -7.23 4.14 -13.90
N VAL A 115 -7.54 4.83 -12.80
CA VAL A 115 -7.22 4.36 -11.44
C VAL A 115 -7.95 3.05 -11.13
N THR A 116 -9.23 2.95 -11.48
CA THR A 116 -10.01 1.70 -11.29
C THR A 116 -9.37 0.53 -12.04
N ARG A 117 -8.99 0.73 -13.32
CA ARG A 117 -8.31 -0.30 -14.12
C ARG A 117 -6.98 -0.71 -13.52
N TRP A 118 -6.22 0.26 -13.01
CA TRP A 118 -4.95 0.03 -12.35
C TRP A 118 -5.10 -0.87 -11.12
N ILE A 119 -6.02 -0.51 -10.21
CA ILE A 119 -6.29 -1.29 -8.97
C ILE A 119 -6.74 -2.71 -9.32
N VAL A 120 -7.71 -2.84 -10.23
CA VAL A 120 -8.26 -4.14 -10.61
C VAL A 120 -7.19 -5.03 -11.24
N ARG A 121 -6.42 -4.53 -12.21
CA ARG A 121 -5.37 -5.31 -12.87
C ARG A 121 -4.25 -5.69 -11.90
N GLY A 122 -3.86 -4.79 -11.01
CA GLY A 122 -2.87 -5.07 -9.95
C GLY A 122 -3.30 -6.23 -9.07
N HIS A 123 -4.56 -6.21 -8.62
CA HIS A 123 -5.12 -7.30 -7.83
C HIS A 123 -5.21 -8.62 -8.62
N GLN A 124 -5.67 -8.60 -9.87
CA GLN A 124 -5.73 -9.79 -10.73
C GLN A 124 -4.36 -10.44 -10.95
N ASN A 125 -3.34 -9.63 -11.25
CA ASN A 125 -1.98 -10.10 -11.43
C ASN A 125 -1.44 -10.74 -10.14
N THR A 126 -1.75 -10.13 -8.99
CA THR A 126 -1.39 -10.66 -7.68
C THR A 126 -2.07 -12.00 -7.41
N LEU A 127 -3.38 -12.10 -7.63
CA LEU A 127 -4.13 -13.35 -7.46
C LEU A 127 -3.58 -14.46 -8.35
N ALA A 128 -3.44 -14.21 -9.65
CA ALA A 128 -2.93 -15.21 -10.61
C ALA A 128 -1.53 -15.72 -10.21
N THR A 129 -0.64 -14.79 -9.86
CA THR A 129 0.72 -15.13 -9.40
C THR A 129 0.69 -15.94 -8.10
N ARG A 130 -0.16 -15.56 -7.14
CA ARG A 130 -0.27 -16.22 -5.83
C ARG A 130 -0.85 -17.63 -5.95
N VAL A 131 -1.87 -17.81 -6.78
CA VAL A 131 -2.45 -19.12 -7.08
C VAL A 131 -1.41 -20.02 -7.73
N ARG A 132 -0.70 -19.55 -8.77
CA ARG A 132 0.35 -20.34 -9.42
C ARG A 132 1.45 -20.75 -8.44
N LYS A 133 1.96 -19.80 -7.65
CA LYS A 133 3.01 -20.08 -6.64
C LYS A 133 2.52 -21.02 -5.54
N LEU A 134 1.25 -20.94 -5.15
CA LEU A 134 0.65 -21.86 -4.19
C LEU A 134 0.67 -23.28 -4.74
N TYR A 135 0.21 -23.49 -5.97
CA TYR A 135 0.23 -24.81 -6.60
C TYR A 135 1.65 -25.35 -6.81
N GLU A 136 2.60 -24.50 -7.20
CA GLU A 136 4.01 -24.85 -7.34
C GLU A 136 4.61 -25.41 -6.03
N ARG A 137 4.34 -24.73 -4.91
CA ARG A 137 4.80 -25.18 -3.59
C ARG A 137 4.09 -26.46 -3.13
N ARG A 138 2.78 -26.58 -3.35
CA ARG A 138 2.00 -27.76 -2.96
C ARG A 138 2.34 -29.00 -3.80
N GLU A 139 2.60 -28.82 -5.09
CA GLU A 139 3.02 -29.91 -5.97
C GLU A 139 4.38 -30.49 -5.55
N ALA A 140 5.31 -29.62 -5.12
CA ALA A 140 6.61 -30.03 -4.59
C ALA A 140 6.50 -30.81 -3.27
N ASN A 141 5.54 -30.43 -2.42
CA ASN A 141 5.28 -31.11 -1.14
C ASN A 141 4.43 -32.39 -1.27
N SER A 142 3.91 -32.69 -2.46
CA SER A 142 3.09 -33.87 -2.69
C SER A 142 3.95 -35.10 -2.97
N ALA A 143 3.55 -36.26 -2.44
CA ALA A 143 4.21 -37.52 -2.75
C ALA A 143 4.23 -37.80 -4.27
N TRP A 144 5.33 -38.34 -4.76
CA TRP A 144 5.48 -38.73 -6.16
C TRP A 144 4.42 -39.79 -6.53
N GLY A 145 3.81 -39.65 -7.71
CA GLY A 145 2.76 -40.56 -8.19
C GLY A 145 1.38 -40.38 -7.53
N SER A 146 1.22 -39.51 -6.52
CA SER A 146 -0.08 -39.27 -5.90
C SER A 146 -1.07 -38.55 -6.84
N LEU A 147 -2.36 -38.82 -6.63
CA LEU A 147 -3.44 -38.15 -7.36
C LEU A 147 -3.41 -36.63 -7.13
N GLU A 148 -3.24 -36.21 -5.87
CA GLU A 148 -3.17 -34.78 -5.48
C GLU A 148 -2.07 -34.04 -6.26
N ARG A 149 -0.91 -34.67 -6.46
CA ARG A 149 0.18 -34.10 -7.26
C ARG A 149 -0.19 -33.90 -8.72
N THR A 150 -0.91 -34.85 -9.31
CA THR A 150 -1.36 -34.76 -10.70
C THR A 150 -2.40 -33.64 -10.88
N MET A 151 -3.33 -33.52 -9.93
CA MET A 151 -4.33 -32.45 -9.90
C MET A 151 -3.66 -31.07 -9.78
N LEU A 152 -2.72 -30.92 -8.85
CA LEU A 152 -1.94 -29.70 -8.64
C LEU A 152 -1.09 -29.33 -9.86
N ARG A 153 -0.46 -30.31 -10.52
CA ARG A 153 0.33 -30.08 -11.74
C ARG A 153 -0.52 -29.51 -12.86
N ARG A 154 -1.70 -30.10 -13.12
CA ARG A 154 -2.64 -29.61 -14.15
C ARG A 154 -3.10 -28.20 -13.82
N ALA A 155 -3.57 -27.97 -12.59
CA ALA A 155 -4.01 -26.66 -12.12
C ALA A 155 -2.91 -25.60 -12.17
N ARG A 156 -1.64 -25.97 -11.92
CA ARG A 156 -0.48 -25.08 -12.05
C ARG A 156 -0.22 -24.66 -13.49
N ILE A 157 -0.33 -25.59 -14.44
CA ILE A 157 -0.17 -25.28 -15.87
C ILE A 157 -1.27 -24.31 -16.30
N ASP A 158 -2.53 -24.59 -15.94
CA ASP A 158 -3.66 -23.72 -16.24
C ASP A 158 -3.48 -22.33 -15.62
N ALA A 159 -3.11 -22.26 -14.34
CA ALA A 159 -2.84 -20.99 -13.65
C ALA A 159 -1.68 -20.21 -14.30
N ALA A 160 -0.64 -20.89 -14.79
CA ALA A 160 0.48 -20.25 -15.47
C ALA A 160 0.06 -19.66 -16.83
N LEU A 161 -0.79 -20.36 -17.58
CA LEU A 161 -1.36 -19.86 -18.84
C LEU A 161 -2.26 -18.65 -18.60
N VAL A 162 -3.12 -18.69 -17.57
CA VAL A 162 -3.97 -17.56 -17.17
C VAL A 162 -3.12 -16.37 -16.74
N GLU A 163 -2.09 -16.58 -15.90
CA GLU A 163 -1.19 -15.51 -15.47
C GLU A 163 -0.48 -14.85 -16.65
N ALA A 164 0.03 -15.64 -17.61
CA ALA A 164 0.66 -15.12 -18.81
C ALA A 164 -0.32 -14.28 -19.66
N GLY A 165 -1.55 -14.77 -19.83
CA GLY A 165 -2.62 -14.06 -20.55
C GLY A 165 -3.01 -12.72 -19.89
N LEU A 166 -3.02 -12.66 -18.55
CA LEU A 166 -3.30 -11.44 -17.79
C LEU A 166 -2.15 -10.43 -17.85
N LYS A 167 -0.91 -10.90 -17.70
CA LYS A 167 0.30 -10.05 -17.70
C LYS A 167 0.60 -9.42 -19.08
N GLY A 168 0.26 -10.10 -20.16
CA GLY A 168 0.46 -9.59 -21.53
C GLY A 168 -0.33 -8.30 -21.83
N ARG A 169 -1.36 -7.99 -21.05
CA ARG A 169 -2.14 -6.75 -21.18
C ARG A 169 -1.57 -5.67 -20.26
N GLN A 170 -0.33 -5.25 -20.52
CA GLN A 170 0.29 -4.15 -19.80
C GLN A 170 -0.63 -2.92 -19.80
N LEU A 171 -0.61 -2.20 -18.67
CA LEU A 171 -1.34 -0.96 -18.49
C LEU A 171 -1.07 -0.09 -19.71
N GLY A 172 -2.11 0.24 -20.46
CA GLY A 172 -2.06 1.32 -21.44
C GLY A 172 -1.96 2.63 -20.67
N LEU A 173 -0.84 2.85 -19.99
CA LEU A 173 -0.41 4.19 -19.65
C LEU A 173 -0.35 4.89 -20.99
N PRO A 174 -1.14 5.95 -21.18
CA PRO A 174 -1.12 6.67 -22.44
C PRO A 174 0.32 6.98 -22.83
N ALA A 175 0.69 6.75 -24.09
CA ALA A 175 2.08 6.92 -24.56
C ALA A 175 2.66 8.31 -24.20
N PHE A 176 1.80 9.31 -24.03
CA PHE A 176 2.18 10.66 -23.60
C PHE A 176 2.69 10.76 -22.14
N LEU A 177 2.36 9.82 -21.25
CA LEU A 177 2.85 9.80 -19.86
C LEU A 177 4.22 9.12 -19.71
N VAL A 178 4.69 8.41 -20.73
CA VAL A 178 5.92 7.60 -20.68
C VAL A 178 7.11 8.33 -21.32
N GLY A 179 6.89 9.47 -21.98
CA GLY A 179 7.95 10.30 -22.55
C GLY A 179 8.52 11.33 -21.56
N GLY A 180 9.80 11.69 -21.72
CA GLY A 180 10.48 12.73 -20.91
C GLY A 180 9.79 14.12 -20.94
N ALA A 181 8.90 14.36 -21.90
CA ALA A 181 8.10 15.57 -22.02
C ALA A 181 7.07 15.77 -20.87
N PHE A 182 6.59 14.68 -20.25
CA PHE A 182 5.67 14.80 -19.11
C PHE A 182 6.39 15.26 -17.83
N ILE A 183 7.61 14.78 -17.60
CA ILE A 183 8.44 15.15 -16.44
C ILE A 183 8.88 16.62 -16.57
N SER A 184 9.31 17.05 -17.76
CA SER A 184 9.67 18.46 -17.98
C SER A 184 8.46 19.39 -17.93
N GLY A 185 7.29 18.96 -18.42
CA GLY A 185 6.05 19.72 -18.34
C GLY A 185 5.57 19.92 -16.90
N THR A 186 5.55 18.86 -16.09
CA THR A 186 5.16 18.95 -14.67
C THR A 186 6.13 19.80 -13.86
N ALA A 187 7.44 19.67 -14.08
CA ALA A 187 8.45 20.51 -13.42
C ALA A 187 8.28 22.00 -13.76
N SER A 188 7.96 22.31 -15.02
CA SER A 188 7.74 23.70 -15.46
C SER A 188 6.49 24.31 -14.83
N ILE A 189 5.41 23.52 -14.70
CA ILE A 189 4.18 23.95 -14.01
C ILE A 189 4.45 24.24 -12.53
N ILE A 190 5.17 23.34 -11.84
CA ILE A 190 5.56 23.53 -10.43
C ILE A 190 6.44 24.76 -10.27
N GLN A 191 7.46 24.93 -11.12
CA GLN A 191 8.37 26.08 -11.04
C GLN A 191 7.64 27.39 -11.33
N GLY A 192 6.68 27.40 -12.27
CA GLY A 192 5.82 28.55 -12.55
C GLY A 192 4.95 28.93 -11.36
N MET A 193 4.32 27.95 -10.71
CA MET A 193 3.54 28.15 -9.49
C MET A 193 4.37 28.72 -8.34
N VAL A 194 5.58 28.18 -8.12
CA VAL A 194 6.50 28.68 -7.09
C VAL A 194 6.91 30.13 -7.37
N ARG A 195 7.27 30.46 -8.62
CA ARG A 195 7.64 31.84 -8.99
C ARG A 195 6.46 32.81 -8.82
N ALA A 196 5.25 32.39 -9.20
CA ALA A 196 4.04 33.20 -9.05
C ALA A 196 3.72 33.47 -7.57
N ALA A 197 3.84 32.44 -6.71
CA ALA A 197 3.64 32.56 -5.27
C ALA A 197 4.67 33.48 -4.61
N ILE A 198 5.94 33.45 -5.02
CA ILE A 198 6.97 34.31 -4.45
C ILE A 198 6.81 35.77 -4.93
N GLY A 199 6.40 35.99 -6.17
CA GLY A 199 6.41 37.33 -6.79
C GLY A 199 5.18 38.20 -6.54
N SER A 200 4.05 37.67 -6.07
CA SER A 200 2.83 38.48 -5.90
C SER A 200 1.82 37.89 -4.90
N ARG A 201 1.06 38.77 -4.22
CA ARG A 201 -0.04 38.38 -3.30
C ARG A 201 -1.12 37.57 -4.02
N LEU A 202 -1.54 38.05 -5.19
CA LEU A 202 -2.47 37.33 -6.06
C LEU A 202 -1.93 35.95 -6.47
N GLY A 203 -0.63 35.84 -6.75
CA GLY A 203 0.02 34.59 -7.07
C GLY A 203 0.04 33.58 -5.92
N VAL A 204 0.20 34.02 -4.67
CA VAL A 204 0.08 33.12 -3.49
C VAL A 204 -1.35 32.57 -3.37
N ILE A 205 -2.37 33.42 -3.50
CA ILE A 205 -3.77 33.00 -3.40
C ILE A 205 -4.10 31.99 -4.51
N LEU A 206 -3.81 32.33 -5.77
CA LEU A 206 -4.12 31.48 -6.92
C LEU A 206 -3.39 30.14 -6.85
N THR A 207 -2.12 30.14 -6.43
CA THR A 207 -1.32 28.93 -6.30
C THR A 207 -1.81 28.07 -5.14
N GLY A 208 -2.06 28.66 -3.97
CA GLY A 208 -2.55 27.94 -2.79
C GLY A 208 -3.91 27.30 -3.03
N VAL A 209 -4.86 28.06 -3.58
CA VAL A 209 -6.20 27.55 -3.95
C VAL A 209 -6.08 26.49 -5.05
N GLY A 210 -5.26 26.73 -6.07
CA GLY A 210 -5.06 25.78 -7.16
C GLY A 210 -4.52 24.43 -6.68
N ILE A 211 -3.48 24.44 -5.84
CA ILE A 211 -2.91 23.22 -5.26
C ILE A 211 -3.94 22.51 -4.37
N ALA A 212 -4.64 23.24 -3.50
CA ALA A 212 -5.67 22.66 -2.64
C ALA A 212 -6.78 21.98 -3.46
N LEU A 213 -7.27 22.63 -4.52
CA LEU A 213 -8.28 22.07 -5.42
C LEU A 213 -7.78 20.81 -6.12
N VAL A 214 -6.53 20.80 -6.62
CA VAL A 214 -5.94 19.61 -7.25
C VAL A 214 -5.82 18.46 -6.26
N LEU A 215 -5.36 18.71 -5.04
CA LEU A 215 -5.23 17.67 -4.00
C LEU A 215 -6.59 17.08 -3.62
N VAL A 216 -7.61 17.92 -3.44
CA VAL A 216 -8.98 17.48 -3.15
C VAL A 216 -9.55 16.67 -4.31
N ALA A 217 -9.35 17.13 -5.56
CA ALA A 217 -9.81 16.40 -6.75
C ALA A 217 -9.14 15.02 -6.87
N LEU A 218 -7.82 14.93 -6.66
CA LEU A 218 -7.08 13.66 -6.68
C LEU A 218 -7.54 12.73 -5.54
N ALA A 219 -7.75 13.26 -4.33
CA ALA A 219 -8.26 12.50 -3.21
C ALA A 219 -9.64 11.90 -3.53
N TRP A 220 -10.55 12.69 -4.09
CA TRP A 220 -11.86 12.22 -4.50
C TRP A 220 -11.77 11.13 -5.58
N VAL A 221 -10.99 11.35 -6.63
CA VAL A 221 -10.78 10.36 -7.70
C VAL A 221 -10.26 9.04 -7.12
N ALA A 222 -9.25 9.09 -6.25
CA ALA A 222 -8.67 7.90 -5.62
C ALA A 222 -9.71 7.15 -4.78
N LEU A 223 -10.47 7.85 -3.94
CA LEU A 223 -11.49 7.26 -3.09
C LEU A 223 -12.63 6.62 -3.90
N TYR A 224 -13.13 7.33 -4.90
CA TYR A 224 -14.24 6.86 -5.73
C TYR A 224 -13.82 5.65 -6.59
N ALA A 225 -12.64 5.71 -7.20
CA ALA A 225 -12.07 4.58 -7.95
C ALA A 225 -11.83 3.35 -7.05
N ALA A 226 -11.30 3.55 -5.83
CA ALA A 226 -11.10 2.49 -4.86
C ALA A 226 -12.42 1.81 -4.46
N ALA A 227 -13.48 2.58 -4.22
CA ALA A 227 -14.80 2.05 -3.89
C ALA A 227 -15.37 1.17 -5.01
N ILE A 228 -15.26 1.62 -6.26
CA ILE A 228 -15.74 0.86 -7.43
C ILE A 228 -14.90 -0.40 -7.63
N ALA A 229 -13.57 -0.29 -7.56
CA ALA A 229 -12.66 -1.43 -7.70
C ALA A 229 -12.94 -2.49 -6.62
N ARG A 230 -13.04 -2.09 -5.35
CA ARG A 230 -13.36 -3.01 -4.23
C ARG A 230 -14.68 -3.73 -4.45
N ARG A 231 -15.73 -3.01 -4.87
CA ARG A 231 -17.04 -3.62 -5.14
C ARG A 231 -16.93 -4.67 -6.25
N ARG A 232 -16.21 -4.37 -7.34
CA ARG A 232 -16.05 -5.29 -8.47
C ARG A 232 -15.25 -6.53 -8.09
N ILE A 233 -14.09 -6.33 -7.45
CA ILE A 233 -13.24 -7.40 -6.94
C ILE A 233 -14.03 -8.31 -6.00
N ARG A 234 -14.70 -7.73 -4.99
CA ARG A 234 -15.48 -8.50 -4.02
C ARG A 234 -16.56 -9.36 -4.67
N LEU A 235 -17.30 -8.80 -5.62
CA LEU A 235 -18.38 -9.51 -6.31
C LEU A 235 -17.87 -10.61 -7.24
N SER A 236 -16.66 -10.46 -7.80
CA SER A 236 -16.12 -11.44 -8.74
C SER A 236 -15.30 -12.53 -8.07
N THR A 237 -14.40 -12.19 -7.15
CA THR A 237 -13.27 -13.06 -6.76
C THR A 237 -13.30 -13.50 -5.31
N ASP A 238 -13.83 -12.71 -4.37
CA ASP A 238 -13.66 -13.00 -2.92
C ASP A 238 -14.20 -14.39 -2.55
N GLN A 239 -15.42 -14.74 -2.99
CA GLN A 239 -16.01 -16.05 -2.68
C GLN A 239 -15.26 -17.20 -3.38
N SER A 240 -14.92 -17.05 -4.66
CA SER A 240 -14.25 -18.11 -5.43
C SER A 240 -12.82 -18.35 -4.96
N MET A 241 -12.09 -17.29 -4.60
CA MET A 241 -10.75 -17.39 -4.03
C MET A 241 -10.80 -17.95 -2.61
N GLY A 242 -11.77 -17.54 -1.79
CA GLY A 242 -11.99 -18.12 -0.47
C GLY A 242 -12.19 -19.64 -0.55
N ALA A 243 -13.12 -20.10 -1.40
CA ALA A 243 -13.37 -21.52 -1.60
C ALA A 243 -12.12 -22.29 -2.08
N LEU A 244 -11.33 -21.70 -2.98
CA LEU A 244 -10.07 -22.32 -3.40
C LEU A 244 -9.08 -22.44 -2.23
N TRP A 245 -8.91 -21.38 -1.43
CA TRP A 245 -8.03 -21.41 -0.26
C TRP A 245 -8.48 -22.42 0.80
N ASP A 246 -9.80 -22.57 0.99
CA ASP A 246 -10.36 -23.56 1.92
C ASP A 246 -10.12 -25.00 1.45
N THR A 247 -10.23 -25.27 0.15
CA THR A 247 -9.96 -26.61 -0.41
C THR A 247 -8.48 -26.99 -0.39
N VAL A 248 -7.58 -26.03 -0.60
CA VAL A 248 -6.14 -26.26 -0.44
C VAL A 248 -5.79 -26.42 1.03
N GLY A 249 -6.30 -25.54 1.89
CA GLY A 249 -6.02 -25.50 3.32
C GLY A 249 -4.58 -25.06 3.63
N ALA A 250 -4.34 -24.68 4.89
CA ALA A 250 -3.02 -24.35 5.44
C ALA A 250 -2.19 -23.36 4.58
N ALA A 251 -2.86 -22.44 3.87
CA ALA A 251 -2.27 -21.58 2.86
C ALA A 251 -2.38 -20.09 3.24
N GLY A 252 -2.53 -19.79 4.54
CA GLY A 252 -2.95 -18.49 5.04
C GLY A 252 -4.29 -18.02 4.47
N THR A 253 -4.42 -16.71 4.26
CA THR A 253 -5.59 -16.08 3.65
C THR A 253 -5.33 -15.68 2.19
N PRO A 254 -6.35 -15.66 1.32
CA PRO A 254 -6.19 -15.12 -0.03
C PRO A 254 -5.71 -13.66 0.02
N PRO A 255 -4.96 -13.20 -1.00
CA PRO A 255 -4.51 -11.83 -1.08
C PRO A 255 -5.69 -10.85 -0.99
N LYS A 256 -5.57 -9.83 -0.14
CA LYS A 256 -6.51 -8.72 -0.11
C LYS A 256 -6.21 -7.77 -1.26
N ASP A 257 -7.21 -7.02 -1.71
CA ASP A 257 -7.00 -6.00 -2.72
C ASP A 257 -6.40 -4.71 -2.14
N GLU A 258 -5.78 -3.93 -3.01
CA GLU A 258 -5.08 -2.70 -2.64
C GLU A 258 -6.01 -1.49 -2.48
N SER A 259 -7.33 -1.62 -2.63
CA SER A 259 -8.25 -0.46 -2.53
C SER A 259 -8.13 0.28 -1.21
N TYR A 260 -7.77 -0.42 -0.12
CA TYR A 260 -7.53 0.19 1.18
C TYR A 260 -6.31 1.13 1.16
N ASN A 261 -5.24 0.77 0.45
CA ASN A 261 -4.07 1.66 0.30
C ASN A 261 -4.45 2.94 -0.45
N PHE A 262 -5.34 2.85 -1.45
CA PHE A 262 -5.86 4.03 -2.15
C PHE A 262 -6.75 4.91 -1.26
N ALA A 263 -7.53 4.31 -0.37
CA ALA A 263 -8.27 5.06 0.63
C ALA A 263 -7.32 5.82 1.58
N ILE A 264 -6.22 5.18 2.01
CA ILE A 264 -5.17 5.85 2.79
C ILE A 264 -4.56 7.00 2.01
N TYR A 265 -4.19 6.81 0.74
CA TYR A 265 -3.64 7.88 -0.10
C TYR A 265 -4.62 9.05 -0.24
N ALA A 266 -5.92 8.79 -0.38
CA ALA A 266 -6.94 9.84 -0.43
C ALA A 266 -7.02 10.65 0.88
N ILE A 267 -6.93 9.97 2.04
CA ILE A 267 -6.88 10.62 3.35
C ILE A 267 -5.63 11.50 3.47
N VAL A 268 -4.47 10.98 3.09
CA VAL A 268 -3.20 11.73 3.12
C VAL A 268 -3.28 12.96 2.20
N LEU A 269 -3.78 12.81 0.98
CA LEU A 269 -3.96 13.94 0.04
C LEU A 269 -4.90 15.01 0.60
N THR A 270 -5.97 14.60 1.28
CA THR A 270 -6.91 15.50 1.92
C THR A 270 -6.26 16.23 3.10
N ALA A 271 -5.50 15.52 3.94
CA ALA A 271 -4.74 16.13 5.03
C ALA A 271 -3.71 17.15 4.50
N LEU A 272 -3.02 16.83 3.41
CA LEU A 272 -2.10 17.75 2.74
C LEU A 272 -2.82 19.00 2.21
N ALA A 273 -4.00 18.85 1.61
CA ALA A 273 -4.81 20.00 1.17
C ALA A 273 -5.14 20.94 2.34
N TRP A 274 -5.45 20.38 3.51
CA TRP A 274 -5.69 21.13 4.75
C TRP A 274 -4.44 21.84 5.29
N VAL A 275 -3.24 21.34 5.02
CA VAL A 275 -1.97 21.98 5.41
C VAL A 275 -1.57 23.09 4.43
N VAL A 276 -1.88 22.94 3.14
CA VAL A 276 -1.55 23.94 2.11
C VAL A 276 -2.26 25.28 2.35
N ILE A 277 -3.50 25.26 2.83
CA ILE A 277 -4.30 26.47 3.10
C ILE A 277 -3.63 27.38 4.15
N PRO A 278 -3.34 26.93 5.40
CA PRO A 278 -2.70 27.76 6.40
C PRO A 278 -1.28 28.18 5.98
N LEU A 279 -0.56 27.34 5.22
CA LEU A 279 0.74 27.72 4.68
C LEU A 279 0.64 28.87 3.68
N ALA A 280 -0.36 28.85 2.78
CA ALA A 280 -0.62 29.94 1.85
C ALA A 280 -1.03 31.23 2.59
N VAL A 281 -1.85 31.12 3.64
CA VAL A 281 -2.21 32.24 4.52
C VAL A 281 -0.99 32.82 5.23
N TRP A 282 -0.12 31.98 5.77
CA TRP A 282 1.13 32.41 6.39
C TRP A 282 2.05 33.14 5.40
N MET A 283 2.20 32.61 4.17
CA MET A 283 2.96 33.29 3.11
C MET A 283 2.36 34.64 2.73
N LEU A 284 1.03 34.76 2.70
CA LEU A 284 0.35 36.04 2.47
C LEU A 284 0.70 37.07 3.54
N PHE A 285 0.65 36.69 4.83
CA PHE A 285 1.01 37.58 5.93
C PHE A 285 2.49 37.97 5.89
N ARG A 286 3.40 37.04 5.61
CA ARG A 286 4.83 37.34 5.47
C ARG A 286 5.10 38.38 4.39
N ASN A 287 4.45 38.26 3.23
CA ASN A 287 4.60 39.20 2.12
C ASN A 287 3.94 40.58 2.39
N THR A 288 3.23 40.76 3.50
CA THR A 288 2.66 42.07 3.90
C THR A 288 3.55 42.87 4.84
N GLN A 289 4.61 42.28 5.41
CA GLN A 289 5.46 42.92 6.41
C GLN A 289 6.68 43.67 5.85
N GLU A 290 6.85 43.83 4.53
CA GLU A 290 7.83 44.80 4.00
C GLU A 290 7.25 46.22 4.13
N PRO A 291 7.73 47.05 5.08
CA PRO A 291 7.20 48.39 5.26
C PRO A 291 7.81 49.31 4.21
N SER A 292 6.95 50.10 3.58
CA SER A 292 7.31 51.35 2.90
C SER A 292 8.09 52.26 3.85
N GLY A 293 9.41 52.10 3.85
CA GLY A 293 10.36 52.83 4.68
C GLY A 293 11.35 53.63 3.84
N THR A 294 10.86 54.47 2.93
CA THR A 294 11.62 55.62 2.43
C THR A 294 10.88 56.87 2.84
N PHE A 295 11.19 57.28 4.06
CA PHE A 295 10.81 58.55 4.66
C PHE A 295 11.38 59.68 3.79
N MET A 296 10.50 60.54 3.27
CA MET A 296 10.88 61.88 2.82
C MET A 296 11.49 62.62 4.02
N GLY A 297 12.72 63.08 3.88
CA GLY A 297 13.32 64.12 4.74
C GLY A 297 13.60 65.36 3.89
N PRO A 298 13.12 66.56 4.28
CA PRO A 298 13.36 67.79 3.56
C PRO A 298 14.65 68.47 4.04
N SER A 299 15.45 68.97 3.10
CA SER A 299 16.29 70.17 3.24
C SER A 299 16.97 70.47 1.92
#